data_AF-A0A416VUB3-F1
#
_entry.id   AF-A0A416VUB3-F1
#
_cell.length_a   1.000
_cell.length_b   1.000
_cell.length_c   1.000
_cell.angle_alpha   90.00
_cell.angle_beta   90.00
_cell.angle_gamma   90.00
#
_symmetry.space_group_name_H-M   'P 1'
#
loop_
_entity.id
_entity.type
_entity.pdbx_description
1 polymer ?
#
loop_
_entity_poly.entity_id
_entity_poly.type
_entity_poly.pdbx_seq_one_letter_code
_entity_poly.pdbx_strand_id
1 'polypeptide(L)'
;MATIRETILEYPSVEGMEGFLEKVICKKRRINPDNECTAEDMKLVGLCVADMYAMLVNSQDFTENKLSITHPRSFYIQTAKQLYIENGEPEKATKLGKRTIIKGSAGNRW
;
A
#
# COMPACT_ATOMS: atom_id res chain seq x y z
N MET A 1 -6.48 19.14 -15.18
CA MET A 1 -5.88 18.73 -13.89
C MET A 1 -6.04 17.23 -13.76
N ALA A 2 -5.02 16.52 -13.27
CA ALA A 2 -5.22 15.12 -12.85
C ALA A 2 -5.97 15.11 -11.52
N THR A 3 -6.88 14.16 -11.36
CA THR A 3 -7.58 13.91 -10.09
C THR A 3 -6.67 13.18 -9.11
N ILE A 4 -6.94 13.28 -7.81
CA ILE A 4 -6.22 12.54 -6.76
C ILE A 4 -6.24 11.04 -7.07
N ARG A 5 -7.36 10.51 -7.58
CA ARG A 5 -7.48 9.12 -8.00
C ARG A 5 -6.48 8.76 -9.10
N GLU A 6 -6.44 9.52 -10.18
CA GLU A 6 -5.54 9.26 -11.32
C GLU A 6 -4.07 9.28 -10.87
N THR A 7 -3.70 10.28 -10.06
CA THR A 7 -2.32 10.38 -9.52
C THR A 7 -1.95 9.19 -8.64
N ILE A 8 -2.90 8.64 -7.88
CA ILE A 8 -2.67 7.45 -7.05
C ILE A 8 -2.54 6.18 -7.91
N LEU A 9 -3.33 6.05 -8.97
CA LEU A 9 -3.31 4.88 -9.85
C LEU A 9 -2.09 4.82 -10.78
N GLU A 10 -1.44 5.95 -11.03
CA GLU A 10 -0.15 6.00 -11.74
C GLU A 10 0.99 5.32 -10.97
N TYR A 11 0.84 5.08 -9.67
CA TYR A 11 1.87 4.38 -8.90
C TYR A 11 1.97 2.90 -9.28
N PRO A 12 3.20 2.35 -9.33
CA PRO A 12 3.42 0.99 -9.79
C PRO A 12 2.69 -0.02 -8.91
N SER A 13 2.11 -1.05 -9.55
CA SER A 13 1.40 -2.17 -8.90
C SER A 13 0.14 -1.80 -8.11
N VAL A 14 -0.38 -0.58 -8.30
CA VAL A 14 -1.67 -0.15 -7.75
C VAL A 14 -2.81 -0.37 -8.74
N GLU A 15 -2.49 -0.56 -10.02
CA GLU A 15 -3.44 -0.82 -11.09
C GLU A 15 -4.40 -1.97 -10.73
N GLY A 16 -5.71 -1.69 -10.75
CA GLY A 16 -6.77 -2.64 -10.37
C GLY A 16 -7.20 -2.63 -8.88
N MET A 17 -6.60 -1.79 -8.02
CA MET A 17 -6.97 -1.67 -6.60
C MET A 17 -7.96 -0.53 -6.32
N GLU A 18 -8.63 0.00 -7.34
CA GLU A 18 -9.56 1.13 -7.26
C GLU A 18 -10.67 0.92 -6.22
N GLY A 19 -11.24 -0.29 -6.16
CA GLY A 19 -12.29 -0.61 -5.19
C GLY A 19 -11.80 -0.54 -3.74
N PHE A 20 -10.53 -0.82 -3.47
CA PHE A 20 -9.93 -0.69 -2.14
C PHE A 20 -9.61 0.77 -1.80
N LEU A 21 -9.10 1.52 -2.78
CA LEU A 21 -8.84 2.95 -2.66
C LEU A 21 -10.12 3.69 -2.24
N GLU A 22 -11.21 3.53 -3.01
CA GLU A 22 -12.47 4.24 -2.77
C GLU A 22 -13.17 3.79 -1.49
N LYS A 23 -13.29 2.47 -1.26
CA LYS A 23 -14.12 1.94 -0.16
C LYS A 23 -13.43 1.97 1.19
N VAL A 24 -12.10 1.89 1.22
CA VAL A 24 -11.33 1.73 2.46
C VAL A 24 -10.44 2.93 2.73
N ILE A 25 -9.56 3.29 1.79
CA ILE A 25 -8.53 4.31 2.04
C ILE A 25 -9.13 5.72 2.05
N CYS A 26 -9.93 6.07 1.05
CA CYS A 26 -10.63 7.36 0.99
C CYS A 26 -11.50 7.58 2.24
N LYS A 27 -12.17 6.52 2.75
CA LYS A 27 -12.92 6.60 4.02
C LYS A 27 -12.02 6.77 5.24
N LYS A 28 -10.94 6.01 5.33
CA LYS A 28 -10.00 6.04 6.47
C LYS A 28 -9.29 7.39 6.60
N ARG A 29 -8.93 7.99 5.47
CA ARG A 29 -8.22 9.28 5.41
C ARG A 29 -9.16 10.48 5.19
N ARG A 30 -10.47 10.25 5.03
CA ARG A 30 -11.50 11.28 4.78
C ARG A 30 -11.17 12.15 3.55
N ILE A 31 -10.74 11.53 2.47
CA ILE A 31 -10.35 12.19 1.21
C ILE A 31 -11.41 11.93 0.15
N ASN A 32 -11.74 12.96 -0.63
CA ASN A 32 -12.59 12.83 -1.81
C ASN A 32 -11.72 12.53 -3.05
N PRO A 33 -11.86 11.36 -3.69
CA PRO A 33 -11.01 10.96 -4.83
C PRO A 33 -11.19 11.81 -6.09
N ASP A 34 -12.34 12.47 -6.24
CA ASP A 34 -12.69 13.27 -7.43
C ASP A 34 -12.17 14.72 -7.36
N ASN A 35 -11.54 15.10 -6.26
CA ASN A 35 -10.94 16.43 -6.13
C ASN A 35 -9.71 16.56 -7.03
N GLU A 36 -9.45 17.78 -7.49
CA GLU A 36 -8.23 18.12 -8.21
C GLU A 36 -7.00 17.92 -7.30
N CYS A 37 -5.95 17.30 -7.85
CA CYS A 37 -4.70 17.10 -7.12
C CYS A 37 -3.91 18.41 -7.04
N THR A 38 -3.83 19.01 -5.85
CA THR A 38 -2.97 20.18 -5.60
C THR A 38 -1.62 19.77 -5.01
N ALA A 39 -0.64 20.69 -5.00
CA ALA A 39 0.68 20.42 -4.44
C ALA A 39 0.66 20.08 -2.93
N GLU A 40 -0.35 20.55 -2.19
CA GLU A 40 -0.55 20.22 -0.78
C GLU A 40 -1.11 18.80 -0.60
N ASP A 41 -1.93 18.35 -1.56
CA ASP A 41 -2.51 17.00 -1.57
C ASP A 41 -1.50 15.91 -1.93
N MET A 42 -0.35 16.26 -2.53
CA MET A 42 0.71 15.29 -2.86
C MET A 42 1.22 14.53 -1.62
N LYS A 43 1.22 15.17 -0.45
CA LYS A 43 1.54 14.50 0.82
C LYS A 43 0.48 13.46 1.18
N LEU A 44 -0.80 13.80 1.00
CA LEU A 44 -1.91 12.90 1.25
C LEU A 44 -1.93 11.73 0.26
N VAL A 45 -1.66 12.00 -1.02
CA VAL A 45 -1.47 11.00 -2.08
C VAL A 45 -0.37 10.01 -1.69
N GLY A 46 0.80 10.50 -1.30
CA GLY A 46 1.93 9.64 -0.89
C GLY A 46 1.57 8.75 0.31
N LEU A 47 0.80 9.27 1.27
CA LEU A 47 0.34 8.46 2.39
C LEU A 47 -0.79 7.47 2.03
N CYS A 48 -1.67 7.80 1.08
CA CYS A 48 -2.66 6.86 0.53
C CYS A 48 -1.97 5.70 -0.18
N VAL A 49 -0.93 6.00 -0.96
CA VAL A 49 -0.10 5.00 -1.63
C VAL A 49 0.63 4.12 -0.62
N ALA A 50 1.17 4.71 0.46
CA ALA A 50 1.78 3.94 1.54
C ALA A 50 0.79 2.98 2.21
N ASP A 51 -0.46 3.40 2.42
CA ASP A 51 -1.53 2.54 2.96
C ASP A 51 -1.89 1.37 2.00
N MET A 52 -1.86 1.59 0.68
CA MET A 52 -2.07 0.52 -0.31
C MET A 52 -0.92 -0.48 -0.30
N TYR A 53 0.33 0.01 -0.34
CA TYR A 53 1.49 -0.87 -0.28
C TYR A 53 1.55 -1.63 1.04
N ALA A 54 1.16 -1.03 2.17
CA ALA A 54 1.05 -1.72 3.45
C ALA A 54 0.04 -2.89 3.41
N MET A 55 -1.05 -2.75 2.65
CA MET A 55 -2.02 -3.84 2.46
C MET A 55 -1.42 -4.96 1.59
N LEU A 56 -0.77 -4.60 0.47
CA LEU A 56 -0.08 -5.57 -0.39
C LEU A 56 0.98 -6.34 0.40
N VAL A 57 1.72 -5.68 1.30
CA VAL A 57 2.68 -6.31 2.21
C VAL A 57 2.03 -7.32 3.16
N ASN A 58 0.76 -7.18 3.52
CA ASN A 58 0.06 -8.13 4.39
C ASN A 58 -0.63 -9.27 3.65
N SER A 59 -0.78 -9.18 2.32
CA SER A 59 -1.27 -10.29 1.50
C SER A 59 -0.29 -11.47 1.52
N GLN A 60 -0.80 -12.67 1.22
CA GLN A 60 0.01 -13.87 1.10
C GLN A 60 0.98 -13.69 -0.08
N ASP A 61 2.26 -14.06 0.08
CA ASP A 61 3.21 -14.05 -1.03
C ASP A 61 2.68 -15.01 -2.09
N PHE A 62 2.21 -14.47 -3.21
CA PHE A 62 1.66 -15.27 -4.30
C PHE A 62 2.81 -15.81 -5.15
N THR A 63 3.58 -16.76 -4.58
CA THR A 63 4.61 -17.51 -5.32
C THR A 63 4.08 -18.84 -5.84
N GLU A 64 2.83 -18.86 -6.30
CA GLU A 64 2.26 -20.03 -6.95
C GLU A 64 1.77 -19.65 -8.37
N ASN A 65 2.70 -19.81 -9.31
CA ASN A 65 2.40 -20.22 -10.68
C ASN A 65 1.53 -19.28 -11.55
N LYS A 66 1.65 -17.96 -11.36
CA LYS A 66 1.26 -16.97 -12.38
C LYS A 66 2.46 -16.07 -12.72
N LEU A 67 2.84 -16.08 -13.99
CA LEU A 67 3.92 -15.31 -14.63
C LEU A 67 3.67 -13.78 -14.63
N SER A 68 3.30 -13.18 -13.51
CA SER A 68 2.90 -11.77 -13.44
C SER A 68 3.21 -11.13 -12.08
N ILE A 69 4.41 -11.35 -11.54
CA ILE A 69 4.87 -10.63 -10.34
C ILE A 69 5.54 -9.34 -10.82
N THR A 70 4.89 -8.18 -10.62
CA THR A 70 5.48 -6.89 -10.99
C THR A 70 6.62 -6.48 -10.04
N HIS A 71 6.53 -6.73 -8.72
CA HIS A 71 7.62 -6.44 -7.77
C HIS A 71 7.65 -7.40 -6.56
N PRO A 72 8.83 -7.69 -5.98
CA PRO A 72 8.96 -8.53 -4.78
C PRO A 72 8.39 -7.83 -3.52
N ARG A 73 7.98 -8.60 -2.50
CA ARG A 73 7.43 -8.04 -1.23
C ARG A 73 8.34 -7.01 -0.56
N SER A 74 9.65 -7.20 -0.65
CA SER A 74 10.64 -6.26 -0.13
C SER A 74 10.52 -4.86 -0.74
N PHE A 75 10.19 -4.77 -2.03
CA PHE A 75 9.95 -3.51 -2.72
C PHE A 75 8.81 -2.75 -2.05
N TYR A 76 7.65 -3.37 -1.87
CA TYR A 76 6.50 -2.72 -1.22
C TYR A 76 6.77 -2.31 0.23
N ILE A 77 7.56 -3.09 0.98
CA ILE A 77 7.95 -2.71 2.35
C ILE A 77 8.83 -1.46 2.34
N GLN A 78 9.81 -1.41 1.45
CA GLN A 78 10.76 -0.30 1.37
C GLN A 78 10.08 0.98 0.88
N THR A 79 9.28 0.90 -0.19
CA THR A 79 8.56 2.05 -0.74
C THR A 79 7.52 2.58 0.24
N ALA A 80 6.74 1.70 0.89
CA ALA A 80 5.77 2.14 1.90
C ALA A 80 6.45 2.83 3.09
N LYS A 81 7.59 2.30 3.56
CA LYS A 81 8.37 2.93 4.65
C LYS A 81 8.87 4.30 4.26
N GLN A 82 9.43 4.42 3.06
CA GLN A 82 9.93 5.70 2.55
C GLN A 82 8.80 6.73 2.47
N LEU A 83 7.67 6.38 1.84
CA LEU A 83 6.50 7.26 1.71
C LEU A 83 5.92 7.67 3.07
N TYR A 84 5.88 6.78 4.06
CA TYR A 84 5.44 7.15 5.40
C TYR A 84 6.41 8.12 6.09
N ILE A 85 7.72 7.96 5.92
CA ILE A 85 8.72 8.85 6.53
C ILE A 85 8.69 10.22 5.87
N GLU A 86 8.71 10.28 4.53
CA GLU A 86 8.72 11.53 3.76
C GLU A 86 7.47 12.38 4.01
N ASN A 87 6.33 11.73 4.24
CA ASN A 87 5.06 12.41 4.47
C ASN A 87 4.69 12.57 5.96
N GLY A 88 5.59 12.28 6.90
CA GLY A 88 5.45 12.64 8.31
C GLY A 88 4.75 11.63 9.23
N GLU A 89 4.57 10.38 8.80
CA GLU A 89 4.02 9.28 9.63
C GLU A 89 5.06 8.16 9.91
N PRO A 90 6.24 8.44 10.50
CA PRO A 90 7.32 7.46 10.68
C PRO A 90 6.95 6.30 11.61
N GLU A 91 6.00 6.50 12.53
CA GLU A 91 5.53 5.45 13.43
C GLU A 91 4.89 4.28 12.67
N LYS A 92 4.18 4.55 11.57
CA LYS A 92 3.60 3.49 10.73
C LYS A 92 4.71 2.75 9.97
N ALA A 93 5.75 3.45 9.52
CA ALA A 93 6.91 2.84 8.87
C ALA A 93 7.62 1.82 9.78
N THR A 94 7.77 2.11 11.07
CA THR A 94 8.42 1.18 12.02
C THR A 94 7.59 -0.06 12.35
N LYS A 95 6.27 0.00 12.14
CA LYS A 95 5.35 -1.14 12.31
C LYS A 95 5.35 -2.06 11.07
N LEU A 96 5.69 -1.55 9.88
CA LEU A 96 5.78 -2.33 8.66
C LEU A 96 6.92 -3.36 8.69
N GLY A 97 6.61 -4.60 8.30
CA GLY A 97 7.56 -5.71 8.23
C GLY A 97 7.79 -6.44 9.57
N LYS A 98 7.16 -6.00 10.67
CA LYS A 98 7.07 -6.77 11.91
C LYS A 98 6.04 -7.87 11.71
N ARG A 99 6.52 -9.02 11.26
CA ARG A 99 5.75 -10.20 10.88
C ARG A 99 4.88 -10.67 12.07
N THR A 100 3.57 -10.52 12.00
CA THR A 100 2.65 -11.48 12.64
C THR A 100 2.72 -12.74 11.80
N ILE A 101 3.73 -13.57 12.06
CA ILE A 101 3.74 -14.94 11.55
C ILE A 101 2.55 -15.60 12.22
N ILE A 102 1.41 -15.69 11.53
CA ILE A 102 0.41 -16.72 11.84
C ILE A 102 1.09 -18.01 11.40
N LYS A 103 1.93 -18.53 12.29
CA LYS A 103 2.57 -19.81 12.11
C LYS A 103 1.40 -20.76 12.15
N GLY A 104 1.02 -21.32 10.99
CA GLY A 104 0.07 -22.41 10.96
C GLY A 104 0.53 -23.43 12.01
N SER A 105 -0.41 -23.99 12.75
CA SER A 105 -0.17 -25.06 13.70
C SER A 105 0.23 -26.35 12.97
N ALA A 106 1.26 -26.31 12.13
CA ALA A 106 2.00 -27.49 11.74
C ALA A 106 2.94 -27.79 12.92
N GLY A 107 2.39 -28.46 13.94
CA GLY A 107 3.21 -29.14 14.92
C GLY A 107 4.10 -30.11 14.16
N ASN A 108 5.41 -30.05 14.44
CA ASN A 108 6.42 -30.95 13.86
C ASN A 108 5.83 -32.35 13.70
N ARG A 109 5.55 -32.75 12.47
CA ARG A 109 5.14 -34.10 12.12
C ARG A 109 6.33 -34.71 11.39
N TRP A 110 7.02 -35.54 12.17
CA TRP A 110 8.00 -36.60 11.87
C TRP A 110 9.13 -36.28 10.90
#